data_AF-A0A534JZV5-F1
#
_entry.id   AF-A0A534JZV5-F1
#
_cell.length_a   1.000
_cell.length_b   1.000
_cell.length_c   1.000
_cell.angle_alpha   90.00
_cell.angle_beta   90.00
_cell.angle_gamma   90.00
#
_symmetry.space_group_name_H-M   'P 1'
#
loop_
_entity.id
_entity.type
_entity.pdbx_description
1 polymer ?
#
loop_
_entity_poly.entity_id
_entity_poly.type
_entity_poly.pdbx_seq_one_letter_code
_entity_poly.pdbx_strand_id
1 'polypeptide(L)' 'MATIRLSPETRKQLARLKSTSRETYDEVLNKLLALVPKRDEEGRYTEPFRVGLLSARLDFKEGRVVDHGRVKKRLGL' A
#
# COMPACT_ATOMS: atom_id res chain seq x y z
N MET A 1 23.14 -1.16 6.70
CA MET A 1 22.74 -1.17 5.27
C MET A 1 21.90 -2.40 5.03
N ALA A 2 20.63 -2.24 4.64
CA ALA A 2 19.78 -3.35 4.24
C ALA A 2 19.72 -3.38 2.71
N THR A 3 20.00 -4.52 2.10
CA THR A 3 19.99 -4.67 0.63
C THR A 3 18.71 -5.40 0.23
N ILE A 4 17.81 -4.69 -0.45
CA ILE A 4 16.59 -5.29 -1.00
C ILE A 4 16.88 -5.78 -2.41
N ARG A 5 16.61 -7.07 -2.68
CA ARG A 5 16.72 -7.64 -4.03
C ARG A 5 15.40 -7.43 -4.78
N LEU A 6 15.47 -6.68 -5.88
CA LEU A 6 14.34 -6.45 -6.78
C LEU A 6 14.56 -7.18 -8.10
N SER A 7 13.50 -7.81 -8.62
CA SER A 7 13.50 -8.40 -9.97
C SER A 7 13.72 -7.33 -11.05
N PRO A 8 14.25 -7.72 -12.22
CA PRO A 8 14.43 -6.79 -13.35
C PRO A 8 13.14 -6.07 -13.76
N GLU A 9 12.00 -6.76 -13.72
CA GLU A 9 10.69 -6.24 -14.09
C GLU A 9 10.24 -5.14 -13.12
N THR A 10 10.38 -5.39 -11.81
CA THR A 10 10.04 -4.40 -10.77
C THR A 10 10.96 -3.19 -10.86
N ARG A 11 12.25 -3.37 -11.14
CA ARG A 11 13.17 -2.23 -11.37
C ARG A 11 12.73 -1.38 -12.56
N LYS A 12 12.30 -2.02 -13.66
CA LYS A 12 11.81 -1.31 -14.86
C LYS A 12 10.52 -0.53 -14.55
N GLN A 13 9.61 -1.09 -13.75
CA GLN A 13 8.42 -0.37 -13.30
C GLN A 13 8.77 0.82 -12.40
N LEU A 14 9.64 0.63 -11.42
CA LEU A 14 10.09 1.72 -10.54
C LEU A 14 10.82 2.83 -11.32
N ALA A 15 11.62 2.47 -12.32
CA ALA A 15 12.30 3.44 -13.17
C ALA A 15 11.32 4.37 -13.92
N ARG A 16 10.13 3.86 -14.29
CA ARG A 16 9.07 4.65 -14.93
C ARG A 16 8.35 5.58 -13.96
N LEU A 17 8.42 5.30 -12.66
CA LEU A 17 7.81 6.13 -11.62
C LEU A 17 8.71 7.26 -11.14
N LYS A 18 9.98 7.27 -11.56
CA LYS A 18 10.90 8.37 -11.28
C LYS A 18 10.38 9.65 -11.93
N SER A 19 10.21 10.69 -11.13
CA SER A 19 9.85 12.03 -11.57
C SER A 19 11.01 12.72 -12.29
N THR A 20 12.26 12.35 -11.98
CA THR A 20 13.46 12.87 -12.64
C THR A 20 14.49 11.76 -12.87
N SER A 21 15.43 11.97 -13.80
CA SER A 21 16.50 11.01 -14.08
C SER A 21 17.47 10.78 -12.90
N ARG A 22 17.58 11.75 -11.99
CA ARG A 22 18.45 11.69 -10.81
C ARG A 22 17.81 11.03 -9.60
N GLU A 23 16.48 10.88 -9.62
CA GLU A 23 15.77 10.28 -8.49
C GLU A 23 16.21 8.82 -8.29
N THR A 24 16.49 8.47 -7.04
CA THR A 24 16.91 7.15 -6.62
C THR A 24 15.70 6.23 -6.43
N TYR A 25 15.94 4.91 -6.41
CA TYR A 25 14.86 3.98 -6.10
C TYR A 25 14.37 4.12 -4.66
N ASP A 26 15.25 4.52 -3.74
CA ASP A 26 14.88 4.76 -2.34
C ASP A 26 13.90 5.92 -2.21
N GLU A 27 14.12 7.03 -2.91
CA GLU A 27 13.20 8.17 -2.95
C GLU A 27 11.83 7.78 -3.53
N VAL A 28 11.80 7.01 -4.62
CA VAL A 28 10.54 6.50 -5.19
C VAL A 28 9.81 5.60 -4.20
N LEU A 29 10.51 4.67 -3.56
CA LEU A 29 9.91 3.78 -2.57
C LEU A 29 9.37 4.57 -1.37
N ASN A 30 10.10 5.56 -0.88
CA ASN A 30 9.65 6.43 0.21
C ASN A 30 8.40 7.24 -0.16
N LYS A 31 8.29 7.73 -1.40
CA LYS A 31 7.07 8.37 -1.91
C LYS A 31 5.88 7.40 -1.88
N LEU A 32 6.07 6.16 -2.34
CA LEU A 32 5.01 5.13 -2.31
C LEU A 32 4.60 4.80 -0.87
N LEU A 33 5.57 4.66 0.04
CA LEU A 33 5.32 4.39 1.47
C LEU A 33 4.57 5.55 2.15
N ALA A 34 4.77 6.79 1.70
CA ALA A 34 4.08 7.96 2.24
C ALA A 34 2.57 7.97 1.92
N LEU A 35 2.12 7.21 0.90
CA LEU A 35 0.68 7.05 0.58
C LEU A 35 -0.07 6.23 1.63
N VAL A 36 0.65 5.45 2.45
CA VAL A 36 0.06 4.68 3.55
C VAL A 36 -0.05 5.60 4.77
N PRO A 37 -1.26 6.02 5.16
CA PRO A 37 -1.45 6.94 6.26
C PRO A 37 -0.85 6.37 7.56
N LYS A 38 -0.40 7.28 8.42
CA LYS A 38 0.22 6.94 9.71
C LYS A 38 -0.69 7.25 10.89
N ARG A 39 -1.74 8.04 10.68
CA ARG A 39 -2.67 8.52 11.70
C ARG A 39 -3.96 9.00 11.06
N ASP A 40 -4.97 9.17 11.89
CA ASP A 40 -6.20 9.93 11.63
C ASP A 40 -6.49 10.86 12.83
N GLU A 41 -7.77 11.23 12.98
CA GLU A 41 -8.29 12.02 14.10
C GLU A 41 -8.21 11.27 15.44
N GLU A 42 -8.26 9.93 15.42
CA GLU A 42 -8.24 9.08 16.62
C GLU A 42 -6.82 8.79 17.12
N GLY A 43 -5.81 8.90 16.24
CA GLY A 43 -4.42 8.84 16.66
C GLY A 43 -3.52 8.11 15.67
N ARG A 44 -2.37 7.62 16.15
CA ARG A 44 -1.39 6.92 15.31
C ARG A 44 -1.82 5.47 15.08
N TYR A 45 -1.66 5.02 13.85
CA TYR A 45 -1.89 3.63 13.49
C TYR A 45 -0.76 2.73 13.96
N THR A 46 -1.14 1.54 14.44
CA THR A 46 -0.20 0.45 14.70
C THR A 46 0.33 -0.12 13.39
N GLU A 47 1.51 -0.74 13.41
CA GLU A 47 2.07 -1.37 12.21
C GLU A 47 1.16 -2.45 11.61
N PRO A 48 0.58 -3.38 12.40
CA PRO A 48 -0.36 -4.37 11.87
C PRO A 48 -1.58 -3.73 11.19
N PHE A 49 -2.11 -2.65 11.76
CA PHE A 49 -3.23 -1.93 11.17
C PHE A 49 -2.84 -1.30 9.82
N ARG A 50 -1.65 -0.68 9.73
CA ARG A 50 -1.17 -0.08 8.46
C ARG A 50 -1.00 -1.12 7.36
N VAL A 51 -0.53 -2.32 7.71
CA VAL A 51 -0.44 -3.46 6.77
C VAL A 51 -1.83 -3.87 6.31
N GLY A 52 -2.77 -4.07 7.23
CA GLY A 52 -4.16 -4.42 6.91
C GLY A 52 -4.86 -3.37 6.03
N LEU A 53 -4.67 -2.09 6.34
CA LEU A 53 -5.21 -0.97 5.56
C LEU A 53 -4.65 -0.94 4.13
N LEU A 54 -3.35 -1.17 3.96
CA LEU A 54 -2.75 -1.26 2.63
C LEU A 54 -3.35 -2.42 1.83
N SER A 55 -3.43 -3.61 2.43
CA SER A 55 -4.05 -4.79 1.79
C SER A 55 -5.49 -4.52 1.38
N ALA A 56 -6.30 -3.94 2.26
CA ALA A 56 -7.70 -3.59 1.96
C ALA A 56 -7.83 -2.59 0.80
N ARG A 57 -6.92 -1.61 0.69
CA ARG A 57 -6.90 -0.66 -0.43
C ARG A 57 -6.52 -1.35 -1.75
N LEU A 58 -5.62 -2.32 -1.73
CA LEU A 58 -5.27 -3.12 -2.90
C LEU A 58 -6.42 -4.02 -3.33
N ASP A 59 -7.08 -4.69 -2.38
CA ASP A 59 -8.27 -5.50 -2.64
C ASP A 59 -9.39 -4.68 -3.28
N PHE A 60 -9.65 -3.49 -2.74
CA PHE A 60 -10.63 -2.56 -3.32
C PHE A 60 -10.27 -2.18 -4.76
N LYS A 61 -9.00 -1.83 -5.02
CA LYS A 61 -8.51 -1.50 -6.36
C LYS A 61 -8.65 -2.66 -7.35
N GLU A 62 -8.47 -3.89 -6.87
CA GLU A 62 -8.55 -5.11 -7.68
C GLU A 62 -9.97 -5.70 -7.73
N GLY A 63 -10.97 -5.00 -7.19
CA GLY A 63 -12.37 -5.43 -7.20
C GLY A 63 -12.66 -6.61 -6.27
N ARG A 64 -11.73 -6.98 -5.40
CA ARG A 64 -11.91 -8.03 -4.38
C ARG A 64 -12.68 -7.50 -3.18
N VAL A 65 -13.94 -7.13 -3.42
CA VAL A 65 -14.85 -6.62 -2.40
C VAL A 65 -15.91 -7.66 -2.05
N VAL A 66 -16.44 -7.57 -0.83
CA VAL A 66 -17.58 -8.38 -0.39
C VAL A 66 -18.83 -7.52 -0.42
N ASP A 67 -19.92 -8.06 -0.97
CA ASP A 67 -21.22 -7.41 -0.95
C ASP A 67 -21.69 -7.09 0.48
N HIS A 68 -22.25 -5.90 0.66
CA HIS A 68 -22.69 -5.40 1.96
C HIS A 68 -23.79 -6.29 2.59
N GLY A 69 -24.74 -6.77 1.80
CA GLY A 69 -25.79 -7.69 2.27
C GLY A 69 -25.22 -9.02 2.74
N ARG A 70 -24.19 -9.53 2.05
CA ARG A 70 -23.44 -10.73 2.48
C ARG A 70 -22.69 -10.50 3.79
N VAL A 71 -22.09 -9.31 3.98
CA VAL A 71 -21.40 -8.95 5.23
C VAL A 71 -22.38 -8.90 6.40
N LYS A 72 -23.52 -8.21 6.24
CA LYS A 72 -24.57 -8.13 7.27
C LYS A 72 -25.03 -9.50 7.76
N LYS A 73 -25.38 -10.39 6.82
CA LYS A 73 -25.76 -11.79 7.13
C LYS A 73 -24.69 -12.54 7.91
N ARG A 74 -23.40 -12.32 7.62
CA ARG A 74 -22.29 -12.99 8.35
C ARG A 74 -22.08 -12.40 9.75
N LEU A 75 -22.39 -11.13 9.95
CA LEU A 75 -22.27 -10.44 11.23
C LEU A 75 -23.53 -10.56 12.11
N GLY A 76 -24.61 -11.15 11.59
CA GLY A 76 -25.90 -11.23 12.29
C GLY A 76 -26.60 -9.87 12.42
N LEU A 77 -26.32 -8.95 11.49
CA LEU A 77 -26.89 -7.60 11.40
C LEU A 77 -27.95 -7.48 10.30
#